data_AF-A0A2T1AN90-F1
#
_entry.id   AF-A0A2T1AN90-F1
#
_cell.length_a   1.000
_cell.length_b   1.000
_cell.length_c   1.000
_cell.angle_alpha   90.00
_cell.angle_beta   90.00
_cell.angle_gamma   90.00
#
_symmetry.space_group_name_H-M   'P 1'
#
loop_
_entity.id
_entity.type
_entity.pdbx_description
1 polymer ?
#
loop_
_entity_poly.entity_id
_entity_poly.type
_entity_poly.pdbx_seq_one_letter_code
_entity_poly.pdbx_strand_id
1 'polypeptide(L)'
;MDDKISTSAEVAEAAALPCHREVHTDPDAPEALKDVPAPMQKVPSPEQKSPARWAYERMILYIQNFEKTLDGEHEVAMGFAGGDAGVLRIEGMGYFDPDIVTFYGSDSRGAKTQLVQHVSQLNVILRAMPKPKPEEPAKRIGFRLVAELEDAA
;
A
#
# COMPACT_ATOMS: atom_id res chain seq x y z
N MET A 1 -1.55 -12.39 -36.09
CA MET A 1 -0.89 -13.15 -35.01
C MET A 1 0.52 -12.63 -34.93
N ASP A 2 0.79 -11.73 -33.98
CA ASP A 2 2.16 -11.29 -33.68
C ASP A 2 2.75 -12.28 -32.68
N ASP A 3 3.57 -13.19 -33.18
CA ASP A 3 4.36 -14.10 -32.36
C ASP A 3 5.50 -13.29 -31.72
N LYS A 4 5.18 -12.62 -30.60
CA LYS A 4 6.11 -11.78 -29.86
C LYS A 4 7.12 -12.72 -29.19
N ILE A 5 8.29 -12.88 -29.81
CA ILE A 5 9.40 -13.66 -29.26
C ILE A 5 9.90 -12.92 -28.01
N SER A 6 9.43 -13.33 -26.83
CA SER A 6 9.97 -12.85 -25.55
C SER A 6 11.34 -13.48 -25.35
N THR A 7 12.38 -12.65 -25.17
CA THR A 7 13.74 -13.15 -24.96
C THR A 7 13.86 -13.76 -23.56
N SER A 8 14.76 -14.75 -23.40
CA SER A 8 14.98 -15.40 -22.10
C SER A 8 15.42 -14.44 -20.99
N ALA A 9 15.97 -13.28 -21.36
CA ALA A 9 16.29 -12.20 -20.42
C ALA A 9 15.03 -11.51 -19.91
N GLU A 10 14.10 -11.14 -20.79
CA GLU A 10 12.82 -10.52 -20.42
C GLU A 10 11.98 -11.44 -19.53
N VAL A 11 12.00 -12.75 -19.76
CA VAL A 11 11.32 -13.74 -18.92
C VAL A 11 11.98 -13.87 -17.53
N ALA A 12 13.31 -13.76 -17.45
CA ALA A 12 14.04 -13.82 -16.19
C ALA A 12 13.86 -12.54 -15.35
N GLU A 13 13.84 -11.37 -15.99
CA GLU A 13 13.60 -10.07 -15.34
C GLU A 13 12.14 -9.93 -14.87
N ALA A 14 11.19 -10.39 -15.70
CA ALA A 14 9.79 -10.55 -15.34
C ALA A 14 9.56 -11.41 -14.09
N ALA A 15 10.33 -12.49 -13.95
CA ALA A 15 10.26 -13.39 -12.80
C ALA A 15 10.91 -12.81 -11.52
N ALA A 16 11.68 -11.72 -11.65
CA ALA A 16 12.32 -11.03 -10.53
C ALA A 16 11.42 -9.93 -9.91
N LEU A 17 10.34 -9.52 -10.60
CA LEU A 17 9.42 -8.53 -10.07
C LEU A 17 8.52 -9.16 -8.99
N PRO A 18 8.51 -8.61 -7.75
CA PRO A 18 7.67 -9.15 -6.70
C PRO A 18 6.18 -8.93 -7.03
N CYS A 19 5.39 -10.00 -6.95
CA CYS A 19 3.93 -9.98 -7.17
C CYS A 19 3.14 -9.40 -5.99
N HIS A 20 3.80 -9.17 -4.85
CA HIS A 20 3.24 -8.48 -3.71
C HIS A 20 4.31 -7.59 -3.08
N ARG A 21 3.88 -6.49 -2.48
CA ARG A 21 4.75 -5.61 -1.69
C ARG A 21 3.97 -4.97 -0.58
N GLU A 22 4.60 -4.81 0.57
CA GLU A 22 4.08 -3.99 1.66
C GLU A 22 5.17 -3.14 2.28
N VAL A 23 4.77 -1.96 2.72
CA VAL A 23 5.62 -0.98 3.38
C VAL A 23 4.92 -0.56 4.66
N HIS A 24 5.65 -0.62 5.76
CA HIS A 24 5.17 -0.27 7.09
C HIS A 24 6.01 0.85 7.68
N THR A 25 5.38 1.69 8.49
CA THR A 25 6.03 2.80 9.20
C THR A 25 6.46 2.44 10.61
N ASP A 26 5.85 1.40 11.17
CA ASP A 26 6.20 0.84 12.47
C ASP A 26 7.30 -0.23 12.29
N PRO A 27 8.48 -0.09 12.91
CA PRO A 27 9.52 -1.12 12.89
C PRO A 27 9.08 -2.43 13.57
N ASP A 28 8.08 -2.37 14.46
CA ASP A 28 7.49 -3.55 15.12
C ASP A 28 6.27 -4.11 14.33
N ALA A 29 6.01 -3.58 13.13
CA ALA A 29 5.01 -4.13 12.23
C ALA A 29 5.30 -5.62 11.94
N PRO A 30 4.26 -6.44 11.72
CA PRO A 30 4.49 -7.81 11.30
C PRO A 30 5.26 -7.76 9.99
N GLU A 31 6.25 -8.65 9.86
CA GLU A 31 7.08 -8.66 8.66
C GLU A 31 6.22 -8.89 7.42
N ALA A 32 6.72 -8.34 6.30
CA ALA A 32 6.19 -8.56 4.96
C ALA A 32 5.71 -10.01 4.79
N LEU A 33 4.52 -10.27 4.23
CA LEU A 33 4.04 -11.64 3.95
C LEU A 33 5.18 -12.55 3.48
N LYS A 34 5.64 -13.43 4.36
CA LYS A 34 6.67 -14.45 4.09
C LYS A 34 6.00 -15.74 3.67
N ASP A 35 6.72 -16.57 2.92
CA ASP A 35 6.27 -17.91 2.53
C ASP A 35 5.02 -17.96 1.63
N VAL A 36 4.86 -16.96 0.75
CA VAL A 36 3.82 -17.00 -0.30
C VAL A 36 3.98 -18.27 -1.14
N PRO A 37 2.92 -19.09 -1.35
CA PRO A 37 3.04 -20.30 -2.16
C PRO A 37 3.55 -20.01 -3.58
N ALA A 38 4.44 -20.85 -4.10
CA ALA A 38 5.07 -20.67 -5.42
C ALA A 38 4.09 -20.36 -6.59
N PRO A 39 2.86 -20.91 -6.65
CA PRO A 39 1.89 -20.53 -7.68
C PRO A 39 1.44 -19.06 -7.59
N MET A 40 1.41 -18.49 -6.39
CA MET A 40 0.99 -17.12 -6.10
C MET A 40 2.14 -16.12 -6.19
N GLN A 41 3.40 -16.60 -6.29
CA GLN A 41 4.57 -15.73 -6.47
C GLN A 41 4.69 -15.19 -7.91
N LYS A 42 3.89 -15.70 -8.85
CA LYS A 42 3.98 -15.36 -10.28
C LYS A 42 3.13 -14.14 -10.61
N VAL A 43 3.75 -13.11 -11.20
CA VAL A 43 3.02 -12.00 -11.80
C VAL A 43 2.24 -12.52 -13.01
N PRO A 44 0.91 -12.32 -13.10
CA PRO A 44 0.08 -12.88 -14.19
C PRO A 44 0.45 -12.36 -15.58
N SER A 45 0.99 -11.15 -15.66
CA SER A 45 1.36 -10.49 -16.91
C SER A 45 2.55 -9.56 -16.63
N PRO A 46 3.79 -10.07 -16.59
CA PRO A 46 4.94 -9.29 -16.12
C PRO A 46 5.30 -8.09 -17.01
N GLU A 47 4.85 -8.07 -18.27
CA GLU A 47 4.98 -6.91 -19.16
C GLU A 47 4.02 -5.75 -18.78
N GLN A 48 3.04 -5.98 -17.89
CA GLN A 48 2.00 -5.01 -17.55
C GLN A 48 1.78 -4.94 -16.03
N LYS A 49 1.79 -3.73 -15.47
CA LYS A 49 1.41 -3.53 -14.07
C LYS A 49 -0.04 -3.97 -13.84
N SER A 50 -0.26 -4.72 -12.76
CA SER A 50 -1.59 -5.16 -12.37
C SER A 50 -2.50 -4.00 -11.93
N PRO A 51 -3.83 -4.19 -11.93
CA PRO A 51 -4.77 -3.26 -11.31
C PRO A 51 -4.42 -2.91 -9.86
N ALA A 52 -4.03 -3.89 -9.04
CA ALA A 52 -3.63 -3.69 -7.65
C ALA A 52 -2.40 -2.78 -7.53
N ARG A 53 -1.35 -3.04 -8.32
CA ARG A 53 -0.13 -2.24 -8.30
C ARG A 53 -0.40 -0.81 -8.75
N TRP A 54 -1.19 -0.61 -9.80
CA TRP A 54 -1.59 0.72 -10.23
C TRP A 54 -2.40 1.47 -9.16
N ALA A 55 -3.31 0.79 -8.46
CA ALA A 55 -4.06 1.38 -7.38
C ALA A 55 -3.16 1.75 -6.19
N TYR A 56 -2.25 0.86 -5.81
CA TYR A 56 -1.26 1.08 -4.76
C TYR A 56 -0.39 2.31 -5.02
N GLU A 57 0.27 2.38 -6.17
CA GLU A 57 1.16 3.50 -6.51
C GLU A 57 0.39 4.84 -6.53
N ARG A 58 -0.80 4.88 -7.13
CA ARG A 58 -1.63 6.11 -7.15
C ARG A 58 -2.13 6.51 -5.77
N MET A 59 -2.46 5.53 -4.91
CA MET A 59 -2.90 5.82 -3.55
C MET A 59 -1.78 6.42 -2.70
N ILE A 60 -0.53 5.97 -2.89
CA ILE A 60 0.65 6.59 -2.27
C ILE A 60 0.74 8.08 -2.63
N LEU A 61 0.56 8.41 -3.91
CA LEU A 61 0.59 9.80 -4.36
C LEU A 61 -0.54 10.65 -3.74
N TYR A 62 -1.75 10.10 -3.64
CA TYR A 62 -2.86 10.81 -2.99
C TYR A 62 -2.60 11.03 -1.50
N ILE A 63 -2.08 10.03 -0.78
CA ILE A 63 -1.74 10.13 0.65
C ILE A 63 -0.64 11.20 0.83
N GLN A 64 0.44 11.14 0.06
CA GLN A 64 1.51 12.13 0.15
C GLN A 64 0.99 13.55 -0.13
N ASN A 65 0.16 13.72 -1.17
CA ASN A 65 -0.38 15.02 -1.52
C ASN A 65 -1.33 15.57 -0.44
N PHE A 66 -2.13 14.70 0.19
CA PHE A 66 -2.97 15.08 1.33
C PHE A 66 -2.12 15.46 2.55
N GLU A 67 -1.07 14.69 2.87
CA GLU A 67 -0.18 14.99 3.98
C GLU A 67 0.60 16.31 3.81
N LYS A 68 0.91 16.72 2.57
CA LYS A 68 1.52 18.03 2.28
C LYS A 68 0.65 19.20 2.72
N THR A 69 -0.67 19.01 2.87
CA THR A 69 -1.59 20.06 3.33
C THR A 69 -1.81 20.07 4.84
N LEU A 70 -1.22 19.15 5.60
CA LEU A 70 -1.44 19.00 7.03
C LEU A 70 -0.40 19.78 7.86
N ASP A 71 -0.85 20.33 8.98
CA ASP A 71 0.03 20.90 10.02
C ASP A 71 0.71 19.79 10.86
N GLY A 72 1.64 20.18 11.74
CA GLY A 72 2.38 19.24 12.60
C GLY A 72 1.58 18.57 13.72
N GLU A 73 0.28 18.89 13.87
CA GLU A 73 -0.58 18.37 14.92
C GLU A 73 -1.53 17.27 14.43
N HIS A 74 -1.69 17.16 13.11
CA HIS A 74 -2.56 16.17 12.48
C HIS A 74 -1.78 15.13 11.69
N GLU A 75 -2.26 13.89 11.72
CA GLU A 75 -1.79 12.76 10.92
C GLU A 75 -2.90 12.30 9.97
N VAL A 76 -2.51 11.59 8.90
CA VAL A 76 -3.49 11.01 7.98
C VAL A 76 -4.13 9.77 8.59
N ALA A 77 -5.45 9.69 8.48
CA ALA A 77 -6.21 8.49 8.73
C ALA A 77 -7.10 8.19 7.52
N MET A 78 -7.39 6.91 7.31
CA MET A 78 -8.27 6.42 6.27
C MET A 78 -9.64 6.10 6.85
N GLY A 79 -10.69 6.67 6.26
CA GLY A 79 -12.06 6.20 6.42
C GLY A 79 -12.46 5.36 5.20
N PHE A 80 -13.20 4.29 5.44
CA PHE A 80 -13.75 3.46 4.37
C PHE A 80 -15.15 3.95 4.02
N ALA A 81 -15.34 4.41 2.80
CA ALA A 81 -16.62 4.96 2.39
C ALA A 81 -17.62 3.82 2.11
N GLY A 82 -18.65 3.75 2.97
CA GLY A 82 -19.74 2.77 2.84
C GLY A 82 -19.65 1.54 3.76
N GLY A 83 -18.72 1.50 4.72
CA GLY A 83 -18.62 0.40 5.70
C GLY A 83 -18.59 0.87 7.16
N ASP A 84 -19.07 0.03 8.08
CA ASP A 84 -18.99 0.22 9.54
C ASP A 84 -17.56 0.05 10.10
N ALA A 85 -16.57 -0.24 9.25
CA ALA A 85 -15.18 -0.49 9.65
C ALA A 85 -14.47 0.72 10.27
N GLY A 86 -15.12 1.90 10.29
CA GLY A 86 -14.64 3.07 11.02
C GLY A 86 -13.46 3.77 10.34
N VAL A 87 -12.64 4.43 11.18
CA VAL A 87 -11.44 5.17 10.77
C VAL A 87 -10.21 4.38 11.22
N LEU A 88 -9.30 4.15 10.28
CA LEU A 88 -8.01 3.49 10.48
C LEU A 88 -6.90 4.55 10.39
N ARG A 89 -6.09 4.72 11.43
CA ARG A 89 -4.83 5.48 11.29
C ARG A 89 -3.89 4.65 10.44
N ILE A 90 -3.44 5.17 9.29
CA ILE A 90 -2.63 4.39 8.35
C ILE A 90 -1.18 4.33 8.86
N GLU A 91 -0.68 3.12 9.01
CA GLU A 91 0.70 2.83 9.42
C GLU A 91 1.43 1.97 8.40
N GLY A 92 0.72 1.41 7.41
CA GLY A 92 1.33 0.70 6.29
C GLY A 92 0.37 0.51 5.13
N MET A 93 0.91 0.17 3.97
CA MET A 93 0.12 -0.16 2.79
C MET A 93 0.83 -1.25 1.99
N GLY A 94 0.05 -2.09 1.31
CA GLY A 94 0.58 -3.09 0.39
C GLY A 94 -0.36 -3.41 -0.75
N TYR A 95 0.14 -4.21 -1.68
CA TYR A 95 -0.64 -4.80 -2.76
C TYR A 95 -0.24 -6.25 -2.97
N PHE A 96 -1.17 -7.02 -3.53
CA PHE A 96 -0.95 -8.37 -4.02
C PHE A 96 -1.62 -8.49 -5.39
N ASP A 97 -0.83 -8.83 -6.40
CA ASP A 97 -1.31 -9.03 -7.75
C ASP A 97 -2.34 -10.17 -7.86
N PRO A 98 -3.37 -10.04 -8.70
CA PRO A 98 -3.60 -8.91 -9.61
C PRO A 98 -4.46 -7.78 -9.02
N ASP A 99 -5.14 -7.99 -7.89
CA ASP A 99 -6.32 -7.20 -7.55
C ASP A 99 -6.51 -6.81 -6.08
N ILE A 100 -5.62 -7.22 -5.17
CA ILE A 100 -5.73 -6.91 -3.74
C ILE A 100 -4.87 -5.71 -3.35
N VAL A 101 -5.47 -4.79 -2.58
CA VAL A 101 -4.78 -3.73 -1.86
C VAL A 101 -5.05 -3.89 -0.36
N THR A 102 -4.01 -3.70 0.44
CA THR A 102 -4.06 -3.88 1.89
C THR A 102 -3.64 -2.59 2.59
N PHE A 103 -4.41 -2.20 3.61
CA PHE A 103 -4.10 -1.08 4.50
C PHE A 103 -3.85 -1.61 5.90
N TYR A 104 -2.76 -1.15 6.51
CA TYR A 104 -2.35 -1.54 7.85
C TYR A 104 -2.42 -0.34 8.77
N GLY A 105 -2.85 -0.57 10.02
CA GLY A 105 -2.64 0.38 11.09
C GLY A 105 -3.47 0.11 12.32
N SER A 106 -4.00 1.18 12.94
CA SER A 106 -4.70 1.08 14.22
C SER A 106 -6.09 1.72 14.18
N ASP A 107 -7.08 1.08 14.82
CA ASP A 107 -8.42 1.66 14.99
C ASP A 107 -8.42 2.82 16.00
N SER A 108 -9.59 3.43 16.22
CA SER A 108 -9.75 4.53 17.18
C SER A 108 -9.42 4.17 18.64
N ARG A 109 -9.37 2.88 18.98
CA ARG A 109 -8.99 2.35 20.30
C ARG A 109 -7.53 1.89 20.35
N GLY A 110 -6.78 2.06 19.27
CA GLY A 110 -5.40 1.60 19.15
C GLY A 110 -5.27 0.10 18.87
N ALA A 111 -6.37 -0.59 18.52
CA ALA A 111 -6.30 -2.00 18.16
C ALA A 111 -5.71 -2.15 16.76
N LYS A 112 -4.68 -3.01 16.64
CA LYS A 112 -4.07 -3.37 15.37
C LYS A 112 -5.14 -3.88 14.41
N THR A 113 -5.24 -3.25 13.26
CA THR A 113 -6.28 -3.46 12.27
C THR A 113 -5.66 -3.52 10.88
N GLN A 114 -6.12 -4.48 10.10
CA GLN A 114 -5.74 -4.66 8.70
C GLN A 114 -7.02 -4.67 7.88
N LEU A 115 -7.08 -3.84 6.85
CA LEU A 115 -8.13 -3.93 5.84
C LEU A 115 -7.57 -4.48 4.54
N VAL A 116 -8.18 -5.55 4.05
CA VAL A 116 -7.88 -6.17 2.76
C VAL A 116 -9.06 -5.89 1.82
N GLN A 117 -8.79 -5.26 0.68
CA GLN A 117 -9.82 -4.89 -0.29
C GLN A 117 -9.45 -5.31 -1.71
N HIS A 118 -10.46 -5.71 -2.48
CA HIS A 118 -10.32 -5.82 -3.92
C HIS A 118 -10.34 -4.42 -4.56
N VAL A 119 -9.51 -4.20 -5.58
CA VAL A 119 -9.32 -2.91 -6.24
C VAL A 119 -10.61 -2.32 -6.82
N SER A 120 -11.54 -3.16 -7.28
CA SER A 120 -12.84 -2.71 -7.81
C SER A 120 -13.78 -2.16 -6.75
N GLN A 121 -13.50 -2.38 -5.46
CA GLN A 121 -14.28 -1.93 -4.31
C GLN A 121 -13.59 -0.78 -3.56
N LEU A 122 -12.49 -0.26 -4.11
CA LEU A 122 -11.68 0.75 -3.45
C LEU A 122 -12.46 2.07 -3.33
N ASN A 123 -12.89 2.39 -2.09
CA ASN A 123 -13.57 3.61 -1.76
C ASN A 123 -12.96 4.22 -0.49
N VAL A 124 -12.10 5.21 -0.68
CA VAL A 124 -11.19 5.73 0.34
C VAL A 124 -11.50 7.18 0.64
N ILE A 125 -11.62 7.52 1.91
CA ILE A 125 -11.63 8.89 2.41
C ILE A 125 -10.34 9.11 3.20
N LEU A 126 -9.59 10.16 2.89
CA LEU A 126 -8.48 10.63 3.72
C LEU A 126 -9.01 11.68 4.71
N ARG A 127 -8.67 11.51 5.99
CA ARG A 127 -9.06 12.42 7.08
C ARG A 127 -7.82 12.86 7.83
N ALA A 128 -7.81 14.13 8.25
CA ALA A 128 -6.85 14.65 9.20
C ALA A 128 -7.33 14.30 10.60
N MET A 129 -6.52 13.60 11.38
CA MET A 129 -6.81 13.23 12.76
C MET A 129 -5.71 13.74 13.68
N PRO A 130 -6.01 14.19 14.92
CA PRO A 130 -4.98 14.57 15.86
C PRO A 130 -3.96 13.44 16.08
N LYS A 131 -2.68 13.81 16.20
CA LYS A 131 -1.63 12.86 16.55
C LYS A 131 -1.93 12.19 17.90
N PRO A 132 -1.68 10.89 18.07
CA PRO A 132 -2.00 10.17 19.30
C PRO A 132 -1.13 10.60 20.48
N LYS A 133 0.10 11.05 20.21
CA LYS A 133 1.07 11.52 21.20
C LYS A 133 1.48 12.95 20.88
N PRO A 134 1.03 13.95 21.66
CA PRO A 134 1.31 15.36 21.35
C PRO A 134 2.80 15.72 21.34
N GLU A 135 3.61 15.01 22.12
CA GLU A 135 5.05 15.21 22.27
C GLU A 135 5.88 14.67 21.11
N GLU A 136 5.34 13.75 20.30
CA GLU A 136 6.03 13.19 19.14
C GLU A 136 5.73 14.02 17.88
N PRO A 137 6.68 14.10 16.92
CA PRO A 137 6.39 14.70 15.62
C PRO A 137 5.34 13.87 14.87
N ALA A 138 4.42 14.54 14.16
CA ALA A 138 3.40 13.86 13.38
C ALA A 138 4.03 12.89 12.36
N LYS A 139 3.53 11.66 12.34
CA LYS A 139 3.95 10.64 11.38
C LYS A 139 3.42 10.98 9.99
N ARG A 140 4.32 10.93 9.00
CA ARG A 140 4.08 11.25 7.59
C ARG A 140 4.37 10.04 6.71
N ILE A 141 3.40 9.15 6.57
CA ILE A 141 3.58 7.88 5.89
C ILE A 141 3.71 8.05 4.38
N GLY A 142 2.99 9.00 3.78
CA GLY A 142 2.98 9.23 2.33
C GLY A 142 4.37 9.55 1.78
N PHE A 143 5.19 10.26 2.53
CA PHE A 143 6.57 10.56 2.13
C PHE A 143 7.48 9.34 2.15
N ARG A 144 7.33 8.48 3.17
CA ARG A 144 8.07 7.20 3.25
C ARG A 144 7.64 6.25 2.13
N LEU A 145 6.34 6.16 1.88
CA LEU A 145 5.78 5.36 0.80
C LEU A 145 6.29 5.79 -0.57
N VAL A 146 6.43 7.10 -0.82
CA VAL A 146 7.01 7.60 -2.09
C VAL A 146 8.49 7.25 -2.20
N ALA A 147 9.28 7.45 -1.15
CA ALA A 147 10.71 7.08 -1.17
C ALA A 147 10.90 5.60 -1.52
N GLU A 148 10.08 4.72 -0.92
CA GLU A 148 10.08 3.29 -1.22
C GLU A 148 9.63 2.95 -2.65
N LEU A 149 8.74 3.75 -3.25
CA LEU A 149 8.39 3.60 -4.66
C LEU A 149 9.55 3.97 -5.58
N GLU A 150 10.28 5.04 -5.26
CA GLU A 150 11.43 5.52 -6.04
C GLU A 150 12.63 4.58 -5.95
N ASP A 151 12.90 4.00 -4.77
CA ASP A 151 13.99 3.03 -4.58
C ASP A 151 13.78 1.69 -5.30
N ALA A 152 12.53 1.40 -5.72
CA ALA A 152 12.19 0.17 -6.43
C ALA A 152 11.86 0.38 -7.91
N ALA A 153 12.01 1.61 -8.41
CA ALA A 153 11.84 1.96 -9.82
C ALA A 153 13.16 1.79 -10.59
#